data_AF-A0A7Y5K4B0-F1
#
_entry.id   AF-A0A7Y5K4B0-F1
#
_cell.length_a   1.000
_cell.length_b   1.000
_cell.length_c   1.000
_cell.angle_alpha   90.00
_cell.angle_beta   90.00
_cell.angle_gamma   90.00
#
_symmetry.space_group_name_H-M   'P 1'
#
loop_
_entity.id
_entity.type
_entity.pdbx_description
1 polymer ?
#
loop_
_entity_poly.entity_id
_entity_poly.type
_entity_poly.pdbx_seq_one_letter_code
_entity_poly.pdbx_strand_id
1 'polypeptide(L)'
;MPSPRTQQTLARLADLTPRQIVAELDRYIVGQGEAKKAVAIALRNRWRRQRAPDAIREEISPNNIILIGPTGVGKTEIARRLAKLAGAPFIKVEASKFTEVGYVGRDVESMVRDLVESAIDMVRTERESEVE
;
A
#
# COMPACT_ATOMS: atom_id res chain seq x y z
N MET A 1 -11.35 2.70 17.78
CA MET A 1 -9.91 2.75 18.08
C MET A 1 -9.17 1.82 17.12
N PRO A 2 -7.99 2.17 16.60
CA PRO A 2 -7.22 1.29 15.71
C PRO A 2 -6.81 -0.01 16.43
N SER A 3 -6.81 -1.15 15.73
CA SER A 3 -6.45 -2.45 16.31
C SER A 3 -5.02 -2.48 16.86
N PRO A 4 -4.69 -3.37 17.82
CA PRO A 4 -3.34 -3.50 18.37
C PRO A 4 -2.27 -3.71 17.28
N ARG A 5 -2.55 -4.52 16.24
CA ARG A 5 -1.63 -4.69 15.11
C ARG A 5 -1.56 -3.45 14.23
N THR A 6 -2.66 -2.72 14.03
CA THR A 6 -2.64 -1.45 13.29
C THR A 6 -1.73 -0.45 13.99
N GLN A 7 -1.83 -0.35 15.33
CA GLN A 7 -0.95 0.49 16.13
C GLN A 7 0.50 0.00 16.08
N GLN A 8 0.73 -1.32 16.18
CA GLN A 8 2.07 -1.92 16.10
C GLN A 8 2.69 -1.76 14.71
N THR A 9 1.89 -1.81 13.65
CA THR A 9 2.32 -1.58 12.26
C THR A 9 2.63 -0.11 12.02
N LEU A 10 1.79 0.80 12.53
CA LEU A 10 2.05 2.24 12.49
C LEU A 10 3.30 2.62 13.29
N ALA A 11 3.53 1.97 14.44
CA ALA A 11 4.76 2.10 15.21
C ALA A 11 5.96 1.55 14.42
N ARG A 12 5.83 0.35 13.83
CA ARG A 12 6.87 -0.24 12.97
C ARG A 12 7.20 0.64 11.77
N LEU A 13 6.20 1.24 11.12
CA LEU A 13 6.38 2.21 10.04
C LEU A 13 7.05 3.51 10.52
N ALA A 14 6.83 3.90 11.77
CA ALA A 14 7.47 5.08 12.34
C ALA A 14 8.99 4.92 12.45
N ASP A 15 9.43 3.70 12.75
CA ASP A 15 10.85 3.36 12.88
C ASP A 15 11.52 3.04 11.54
N LEU A 16 10.74 2.81 10.49
CA LEU A 16 11.29 2.51 9.16
C LEU A 16 11.71 3.79 8.41
N THR A 17 13.01 3.98 8.32
CA THR A 17 13.64 4.92 7.39
C THR A 17 13.52 4.43 5.94
N PRO A 18 13.61 5.34 4.93
CA PRO A 18 13.61 4.91 3.53
C PRO A 18 14.65 3.84 3.20
N ARG A 19 15.83 3.88 3.83
CA ARG A 19 16.89 2.87 3.65
C ARG A 19 16.46 1.49 4.18
N GLN A 20 15.82 1.44 5.34
CA GLN A 20 15.31 0.18 5.90
C GLN A 20 14.15 -0.39 5.07
N ILE A 21 13.29 0.46 4.53
CA ILE A 21 12.22 0.02 3.61
C ILE A 21 12.83 -0.62 2.36
N VAL A 22 13.85 0.01 1.76
CA VAL A 22 14.56 -0.56 0.60
C VAL A 22 15.21 -1.89 0.97
N ALA A 23 15.91 -1.98 2.10
CA ALA A 23 16.54 -3.22 2.55
C ALA A 23 15.53 -4.36 2.78
N GLU A 24 14.34 -4.06 3.29
CA GLU A 24 13.29 -5.06 3.45
C GLU A 24 12.71 -5.51 2.09
N LEU A 25 12.59 -4.59 1.12
CA LEU A 25 12.21 -4.92 -0.25
C LEU A 25 13.28 -5.73 -0.99
N ASP A 26 14.57 -5.52 -0.68
CA ASP A 26 15.70 -6.28 -1.27
C ASP A 26 15.63 -7.78 -0.94
N ARG A 27 14.98 -8.16 0.16
CA ARG A 27 14.80 -9.58 0.55
C ARG A 27 13.89 -10.35 -0.39
N TYR A 28 13.06 -9.66 -1.17
CA TYR A 28 12.02 -10.26 -2.02
C TYR A 28 12.15 -9.89 -3.49
N ILE A 29 12.68 -8.71 -3.80
CA ILE A 29 12.80 -8.19 -5.16
C ILE A 29 14.28 -8.00 -5.46
N VAL A 30 14.78 -8.60 -6.54
CA VAL A 30 16.17 -8.42 -6.99
C VAL A 30 16.26 -7.19 -7.92
N GLY A 31 17.25 -6.32 -7.71
CA GLY A 31 17.45 -5.12 -8.54
C GLY A 31 16.40 -4.02 -8.31
N GLN A 32 16.02 -3.27 -9.34
CA GLN A 32 14.98 -2.23 -9.29
C GLN A 32 15.19 -1.13 -8.23
N GLY A 33 16.44 -0.70 -8.01
CA GLY A 33 16.81 0.24 -6.94
C GLY A 33 16.01 1.55 -6.94
N GLU A 34 15.83 2.17 -8.11
CA GLU A 34 15.07 3.43 -8.24
C GLU A 34 13.58 3.25 -7.88
N ALA A 35 12.96 2.14 -8.30
CA ALA A 35 11.57 1.86 -7.95
C ALA A 35 11.40 1.64 -6.45
N LYS A 36 12.31 0.88 -5.82
CA LYS A 36 12.30 0.67 -4.35
C LYS A 36 12.48 1.97 -3.58
N LYS A 37 13.40 2.82 -4.03
CA LYS A 37 13.65 4.14 -3.44
C LYS A 37 12.43 5.04 -3.54
N ALA A 38 11.78 5.09 -4.72
CA ALA A 38 10.58 5.89 -4.94
C ALA A 38 9.43 5.47 -4.00
N VAL A 39 9.16 4.16 -3.90
CA VAL A 39 8.10 3.66 -3.00
C VAL A 39 8.44 3.86 -1.52
N ALA A 40 9.71 3.73 -1.14
CA ALA A 40 10.17 3.97 0.23
C ALA A 40 9.98 5.44 0.65
N ILE A 41 10.26 6.38 -0.25
CA ILE A 41 10.03 7.81 -0.01
C ILE A 41 8.53 8.10 0.12
N ALA A 42 7.70 7.56 -0.78
CA ALA A 42 6.24 7.76 -0.71
C ALA A 42 5.65 7.25 0.61
N LEU A 43 6.06 6.05 1.06
CA LEU A 43 5.63 5.49 2.34
C LEU A 43 6.10 6.36 3.53
N ARG A 44 7.35 6.85 3.51
CA ARG A 44 7.87 7.75 4.55
C ARG A 44 7.14 9.10 4.56
N ASN A 45 6.75 9.62 3.39
CA ASN A 45 6.00 10.86 3.29
C ASN A 45 4.60 10.73 3.91
N ARG A 46 3.96 9.56 3.80
CA ARG A 46 2.69 9.28 4.50
C ARG A 46 2.83 9.41 6.02
N TRP A 47 3.92 8.87 6.58
CA TRP A 47 4.22 9.03 8.00
C TRP A 47 4.52 10.49 8.39
N ARG A 48 5.30 11.21 7.57
CA ARG A 48 5.60 12.63 7.79
C ARG A 48 4.33 13.48 7.79
N ARG A 49 3.40 13.22 6.88
CA ARG A 49 2.10 13.90 6.80
C ARG A 49 1.30 13.76 8.09
N GLN A 50 1.27 12.57 8.70
CA GLN A 50 0.56 12.36 9.98
C GLN A 50 1.13 13.20 11.13
N ARG A 51 2.41 13.60 11.05
CA ARG A 51 3.09 14.45 12.03
C ARG A 51 3.12 15.93 11.63
N ALA A 52 2.62 16.28 10.45
CA ALA A 52 2.51 17.68 10.05
C ALA A 52 1.44 18.39 10.89
N PRO A 53 1.58 19.70 11.14
CA PRO A 53 0.52 20.51 11.74
C PRO A 53 -0.79 20.40 10.95
N ASP A 54 -1.93 20.43 11.64
CA ASP A 54 -3.24 20.21 11.03
C ASP A 54 -3.49 21.15 9.84
N ALA A 55 -3.08 22.42 9.97
CA ALA A 55 -3.23 23.45 8.94
C ALA A 55 -2.61 23.07 7.57
N ILE A 56 -1.52 22.30 7.56
CA ILE A 56 -0.83 21.90 6.31
C ILE A 56 -1.14 20.44 5.96
N ARG A 57 -1.59 19.62 6.94
CA ARG A 57 -1.81 18.18 6.74
C ARG A 57 -2.86 17.88 5.65
N GLU A 58 -3.88 18.71 5.56
CA GLU A 58 -4.96 18.57 4.55
C GLU A 58 -4.46 18.94 3.15
N GLU A 59 -3.55 19.91 3.04
CA GLU A 59 -2.97 20.34 1.75
C GLU A 59 -1.98 19.33 1.17
N ILE A 60 -1.38 18.47 2.01
CA ILE A 60 -0.43 17.44 1.56
C ILE A 60 -1.19 16.26 0.92
N SER A 61 -1.23 16.26 -0.42
CA SER A 61 -1.74 15.13 -1.19
C SER A 61 -0.80 13.91 -1.13
N PRO A 62 -1.33 12.67 -1.23
CA PRO A 62 -0.50 11.48 -1.38
C PRO A 62 0.35 11.51 -2.66
N ASN A 63 1.59 11.06 -2.56
CA ASN A 63 2.47 10.89 -3.72
C ASN A 63 2.12 9.59 -4.44
N ASN A 64 1.24 9.67 -5.44
CA ASN A 64 0.94 8.54 -6.32
C ASN A 64 2.17 8.15 -7.16
N ILE A 65 2.30 6.86 -7.48
CA ILE A 65 3.48 6.30 -8.15
C ILE A 65 3.07 5.61 -9.44
N ILE A 66 3.76 5.94 -10.52
CA ILE A 66 3.65 5.24 -11.79
C ILE A 66 4.92 4.40 -11.98
N LEU A 67 4.76 3.07 -12.06
CA LEU A 67 5.86 2.14 -12.32
C LEU A 67 5.89 1.78 -13.81
N ILE A 68 6.93 2.19 -14.52
CA ILE A 68 7.10 1.94 -15.96
C ILE A 68 8.17 0.88 -16.18
N GLY A 69 7.88 -0.13 -17.00
CA GLY A 69 8.82 -1.19 -17.35
C GLY A 69 8.14 -2.42 -17.96
N PRO A 70 8.90 -3.41 -18.48
CA PRO A 70 8.33 -4.60 -19.12
C PRO A 70 7.62 -5.52 -18.11
N THR A 71 6.85 -6.49 -18.58
CA THR A 71 6.21 -7.50 -17.72
C THR A 71 7.28 -8.36 -17.02
N GLY A 72 6.92 -8.95 -15.87
CA GLY A 72 7.83 -9.86 -15.13
C GLY A 72 8.93 -9.20 -14.29
N VAL A 73 9.20 -7.90 -14.40
CA VAL A 73 10.30 -7.23 -13.65
C VAL A 73 10.01 -6.92 -12.18
N GLY A 74 8.87 -7.35 -11.64
CA GLY A 74 8.53 -7.18 -10.23
C GLY A 74 7.72 -5.93 -9.87
N LYS A 75 7.13 -5.20 -10.82
CA LYS A 75 6.29 -4.01 -10.54
C LYS A 75 5.17 -4.29 -9.52
N THR A 76 4.39 -5.33 -9.78
CA THR A 76 3.30 -5.75 -8.89
C THR A 76 3.82 -6.26 -7.55
N GLU A 77 4.98 -6.92 -7.54
CA GLU A 77 5.57 -7.46 -6.32
C GLU A 77 6.09 -6.36 -5.39
N ILE A 78 6.68 -5.30 -5.95
CA ILE A 78 7.04 -4.09 -5.18
C ILE A 78 5.82 -3.53 -4.46
N ALA A 79 4.70 -3.34 -5.18
CA ALA A 79 3.47 -2.79 -4.58
C ALA A 79 2.88 -3.73 -3.51
N ARG A 80 2.82 -5.04 -3.79
CA ARG A 80 2.32 -6.06 -2.85
C ARG A 80 3.16 -6.12 -1.58
N ARG A 81 4.50 -6.12 -1.70
CA ARG A 81 5.42 -6.17 -0.56
C ARG A 81 5.37 -4.89 0.26
N LEU A 82 5.26 -3.74 -0.40
CA LEU A 82 5.09 -2.46 0.27
C LEU A 82 3.80 -2.44 1.12
N ALA A 83 2.69 -2.92 0.58
CA ALA A 83 1.43 -2.98 1.32
C ALA A 83 1.52 -3.93 2.54
N LYS A 84 2.16 -5.10 2.36
CA LYS A 84 2.42 -6.04 3.47
C LYS A 84 3.31 -5.42 4.55
N LEU A 85 4.37 -4.73 4.16
CA LEU A 85 5.28 -4.02 5.07
C LEU A 85 4.55 -2.93 5.86
N ALA A 86 3.63 -2.23 5.19
CA ALA A 86 2.83 -1.18 5.80
C ALA A 86 1.57 -1.69 6.52
N GLY A 87 1.32 -3.00 6.54
CA GLY A 87 0.08 -3.63 7.02
C GLY A 87 -1.17 -2.93 6.48
N ALA A 88 -1.14 -2.58 5.20
CA ALA A 88 -2.21 -1.88 4.52
C ALA A 88 -3.04 -2.86 3.65
N PRO A 89 -4.36 -2.64 3.52
CA PRO A 89 -5.17 -3.39 2.56
C PRO A 89 -4.65 -3.18 1.14
N PHE A 90 -4.75 -4.21 0.31
CA PHE A 90 -4.16 -4.21 -1.03
C PHE A 90 -5.04 -4.97 -2.02
N ILE A 91 -5.29 -4.34 -3.16
CA ILE A 91 -5.97 -4.96 -4.29
C ILE A 91 -5.16 -4.76 -5.57
N LYS A 92 -5.27 -5.71 -6.49
CA LYS A 92 -4.74 -5.59 -7.86
C LYS A 92 -5.94 -5.53 -8.81
N VAL A 93 -6.04 -4.45 -9.57
CA VAL A 93 -7.09 -4.26 -10.58
C VAL A 93 -6.45 -4.00 -11.95
N GLU A 94 -7.10 -4.46 -13.01
CA GLU A 94 -6.68 -4.24 -14.39
C GLU A 94 -7.55 -3.16 -15.01
N ALA A 95 -6.93 -2.09 -15.51
CA ALA A 95 -7.65 -0.91 -16.01
C ALA A 95 -8.56 -1.22 -17.21
N SER A 96 -8.17 -2.20 -18.05
CA SER A 96 -8.95 -2.61 -19.23
C SER A 96 -10.33 -3.16 -18.88
N LYS A 97 -10.54 -3.65 -17.64
CA LYS A 97 -11.85 -4.13 -17.16
C LYS A 97 -12.91 -3.03 -17.06
N PHE A 98 -12.50 -1.77 -17.07
CA PHE A 98 -13.38 -0.61 -17.00
C PHE A 98 -13.61 0.07 -18.36
N THR A 99 -12.90 -0.36 -19.40
CA THR A 99 -12.99 0.19 -20.76
C THR A 99 -13.61 -0.78 -21.75
N GLU A 100 -13.87 -2.03 -21.35
CA GLU A 100 -14.37 -3.08 -22.24
C GLU A 100 -15.79 -2.73 -22.72
N VAL A 101 -15.96 -2.67 -24.05
CA VAL A 101 -17.17 -2.20 -24.73
C VAL A 101 -18.30 -3.23 -24.54
N GLY A 102 -19.25 -2.94 -23.64
CA GLY A 102 -20.40 -3.80 -23.31
C GLY A 102 -21.47 -3.06 -22.49
N TYR A 103 -22.66 -3.65 -22.34
CA TYR A 103 -23.92 -2.97 -21.95
C TYR A 103 -23.97 -2.44 -20.51
N VAL A 104 -23.10 -2.87 -19.61
CA VAL A 104 -22.87 -2.25 -18.29
C VAL A 104 -21.41 -2.55 -17.93
N GLY A 105 -20.50 -1.59 -18.13
CA GLY A 105 -19.10 -1.73 -17.69
C GLY A 105 -19.03 -2.00 -16.19
N ARG A 106 -17.95 -2.65 -15.71
CA ARG A 106 -17.72 -2.72 -14.26
C ARG A 106 -17.64 -1.30 -13.71
N ASP A 107 -18.28 -1.08 -12.57
CA ASP A 107 -18.28 0.19 -11.88
C ASP A 107 -16.89 0.46 -11.27
N VAL A 108 -16.30 1.64 -11.54
CA VAL A 108 -15.00 2.05 -10.96
C VAL A 108 -15.04 2.09 -9.43
N GLU A 109 -16.21 2.32 -8.83
CA GLU A 109 -16.40 2.27 -7.38
C GLU A 109 -16.14 0.87 -6.80
N SER A 110 -16.28 -0.19 -7.62
CA SER A 110 -15.95 -1.56 -7.18
C SER A 110 -14.51 -1.67 -6.69
N MET A 111 -13.58 -0.88 -7.23
CA MET A 111 -12.20 -0.84 -6.73
C MET A 111 -12.13 -0.46 -5.25
N VAL A 112 -12.93 0.52 -4.83
CA VAL A 112 -12.94 0.96 -3.44
C VAL A 112 -13.65 -0.07 -2.56
N ARG A 113 -14.75 -0.68 -3.06
CA ARG A 113 -15.48 -1.74 -2.34
C ARG A 113 -14.59 -2.96 -2.09
N ASP A 114 -13.88 -3.44 -3.11
CA ASP A 114 -12.95 -4.56 -3.00
C ASP A 114 -11.81 -4.26 -2.01
N LEU A 115 -11.33 -3.01 -1.97
CA LEU A 115 -10.31 -2.58 -1.01
C LEU A 115 -10.82 -2.58 0.43
N VAL A 116 -12.07 -2.15 0.64
CA VAL A 116 -12.73 -2.17 1.95
C VAL A 116 -12.97 -3.61 2.40
N GLU A 117 -13.42 -4.50 1.52
CA GLU A 117 -13.59 -5.92 1.81
C GLU A 117 -12.25 -6.56 2.21
N SER A 118 -11.16 -6.29 1.47
CA SER A 118 -9.81 -6.71 1.86
C SER A 118 -9.38 -6.20 3.24
N ALA A 119 -9.80 -5.00 3.63
CA ALA A 119 -9.52 -4.45 4.95
C ALA A 119 -10.33 -5.15 6.06
N ILE A 120 -11.60 -5.46 5.79
CA ILE A 120 -12.47 -6.20 6.72
C ILE A 120 -11.92 -7.59 6.97
N ASP A 121 -11.54 -8.32 5.91
CA ASP A 121 -10.96 -9.65 6.01
C ASP A 121 -9.66 -9.63 6.81
N MET A 122 -8.81 -8.63 6.59
CA MET A 122 -7.57 -8.45 7.34
C MET A 122 -7.81 -8.31 8.85
N VAL A 123 -8.84 -7.56 9.25
CA VAL A 123 -9.21 -7.37 10.66
C VAL A 123 -9.89 -8.62 11.22
N ARG A 124 -10.70 -9.32 10.42
CA ARG A 124 -11.33 -10.58 10.83
C ARG A 124 -10.27 -11.64 11.16
N THR A 125 -9.32 -11.86 10.25
CA THR A 125 -8.23 -12.82 10.48
C THR A 125 -7.35 -12.41 11.67
N GLU A 126 -7.15 -11.11 11.92
CA GLU A 126 -6.47 -10.63 13.13
C GLU A 126 -7.23 -11.06 14.40
N ARG A 127 -8.54 -10.80 14.46
CA ARG A 127 -9.38 -11.15 15.62
C ARG A 127 -9.45 -12.66 15.89
N GLU A 128 -9.52 -13.47 14.84
CA GLU A 128 -9.52 -14.93 14.96
C GLU A 128 -8.20 -15.42 15.59
N SER A 129 -7.06 -14.85 15.17
CA SER A 129 -5.75 -15.21 15.71
C SER A 129 -5.49 -14.78 17.16
N GLU A 130 -6.30 -13.87 17.72
CA GLU A 130 -6.20 -13.43 19.12
C GLU A 130 -6.93 -14.38 20.09
N VAL A 131 -7.83 -15.23 19.57
CA VAL A 131 -8.67 -16.13 20.36
C VAL A 131 -8.13 -17.57 20.36
N GLU A 132 -7.31 -17.95 19.37
CA GLU A 132 -6.48 -19.17 19.36
C GLU A 132 -5.23 -19.03 20.24
#